data_AF-A0A346S512-F1
#
_entry.id   AF-A0A346S512-F1
#
_cell.length_a   1.000
_cell.length_b   1.000
_cell.length_c   1.000
_cell.angle_alpha   90.00
_cell.angle_beta   90.00
_cell.angle_gamma   90.00
#
_symmetry.space_group_name_H-M   'P 1'
#
loop_
_entity.id
_entity.type
_entity.pdbx_description
1 polymer ?
#
loop_
_entity_poly.entity_id
_entity_poly.type
_entity_poly.pdbx_seq_one_letter_code
_entity_poly.pdbx_strand_id
1 'polypeptide(L)'
;MKKNNLSGMGRQRGASALTMMVMVLFFGGLLTLVIKLGPIYLDDITIQEALESLDGTEGLSEMGAAQVRTLINKRLSVNNVRGFDAKNITVEKNGEFVVINVDYEVRNNLFSNVDTVVHFKHEYEMKGK
;
A
#
# COMPACT_ATOMS: atom_id res chain seq x y z
N MET A 1 34.89 -62.12 13.48
CA MET A 1 35.49 -61.62 12.22
C MET A 1 34.62 -60.50 11.67
N LYS A 2 35.20 -59.32 11.41
CA LYS A 2 34.52 -58.08 11.04
C LYS A 2 34.67 -57.86 9.52
N LYS A 3 33.54 -57.78 8.79
CA LYS A 3 33.38 -57.31 7.39
C LYS A 3 31.96 -56.71 7.32
N ASN A 4 31.62 -55.59 6.70
CA ASN A 4 32.31 -54.66 5.81
C ASN A 4 31.60 -53.29 5.89
N ASN A 5 32.35 -52.24 5.52
CA ASN A 5 31.90 -50.89 5.16
C ASN A 5 30.82 -50.95 4.04
N LEU A 6 29.92 -49.98 3.83
CA LEU A 6 30.15 -48.58 3.45
C LEU A 6 28.82 -47.82 3.60
N SER A 7 28.81 -46.67 4.29
CA SER A 7 27.67 -45.73 4.21
C SER A 7 27.50 -45.27 2.77
N GLY A 8 26.33 -45.54 2.19
CA GLY A 8 25.95 -45.02 0.89
C GLY A 8 25.98 -43.49 0.92
N MET A 9 26.98 -42.91 0.26
CA MET A 9 27.08 -41.46 0.06
C MET A 9 25.93 -41.07 -0.86
N GLY A 10 24.85 -40.52 -0.30
CA GLY A 10 23.70 -40.05 -1.06
C GLY A 10 24.17 -39.10 -2.16
N ARG A 11 23.87 -39.40 -3.43
CA ARG A 11 24.19 -38.53 -4.55
C ARG A 11 23.35 -37.26 -4.41
N GLN A 12 23.93 -36.24 -3.77
CA GLN A 12 23.37 -34.89 -3.75
C GLN A 12 23.32 -34.39 -5.19
N ARG A 13 22.16 -34.55 -5.83
CA ARG A 13 21.81 -33.83 -7.05
C ARG A 13 21.41 -32.43 -6.61
N GLY A 14 22.38 -31.55 -6.46
CA GLY A 14 22.11 -30.11 -6.29
C GLY A 14 21.23 -29.59 -7.42
N ALA A 15 20.56 -28.47 -7.20
CA ALA A 15 19.84 -27.76 -8.25
C ALA A 15 20.78 -27.55 -9.44
N SER A 16 20.33 -27.89 -10.65
CA SER A 16 21.10 -27.61 -11.86
C SER A 16 21.33 -26.09 -11.96
N ALA A 17 22.41 -25.66 -12.63
CA ALA A 17 22.68 -24.22 -12.83
C ALA A 17 21.46 -23.47 -13.42
N LEU A 18 20.70 -24.15 -14.29
CA LEU A 18 19.43 -23.66 -14.83
C LEU A 18 18.36 -23.46 -13.75
N THR A 19 18.19 -24.44 -12.85
CA THR A 19 17.25 -24.35 -11.73
C THR A 19 17.58 -23.19 -10.80
N MET A 20 18.87 -22.99 -10.50
CA MET A 20 19.34 -21.85 -9.69
C MET A 20 19.06 -20.51 -10.38
N MET A 21 19.31 -20.41 -11.69
CA MET A 21 19.02 -19.19 -12.46
C MET A 21 17.53 -18.85 -12.45
N VAL A 22 16.65 -19.83 -12.66
CA VAL A 22 15.20 -19.61 -12.61
C VAL A 22 14.77 -19.13 -11.22
N MET A 23 15.29 -19.74 -10.14
CA MET A 23 15.00 -19.29 -8.78
C MET A 23 15.44 -17.84 -8.55
N VAL A 24 16.65 -17.47 -8.96
CA VAL A 24 17.16 -16.11 -8.80
C VAL A 24 16.29 -15.10 -9.55
N LEU A 25 15.91 -15.38 -10.80
CA LEU A 25 15.04 -14.49 -11.56
C LEU A 25 13.65 -14.37 -10.94
N PHE A 26 13.08 -15.49 -10.49
CA PHE A 26 11.77 -15.52 -9.86
C PHE A 26 11.75 -14.72 -8.54
N PHE A 27 12.66 -15.04 -7.61
CA PHE A 27 12.72 -14.34 -6.32
C PHE A 27 13.23 -12.91 -6.45
N GLY A 28 14.15 -12.63 -7.38
CA GLY A 28 14.60 -11.27 -7.68
C GLY A 28 13.47 -10.40 -8.24
N GLY A 29 12.63 -10.94 -9.11
CA GLY A 29 11.42 -10.28 -9.59
C GLY A 29 10.42 -10.01 -8.46
N LEU A 30 10.15 -11.02 -7.63
CA LEU A 30 9.25 -10.89 -6.48
C LEU A 30 9.73 -9.84 -5.48
N LEU A 31 11.03 -9.83 -5.17
CA LEU A 31 11.65 -8.85 -4.28
C LEU A 31 11.53 -7.42 -4.85
N THR A 32 11.71 -7.25 -6.16
CA THR A 32 11.56 -5.96 -6.84
C THR A 32 10.13 -5.43 -6.69
N LEU A 33 9.13 -6.29 -6.86
CA LEU A 33 7.71 -5.92 -6.66
C LEU A 33 7.45 -5.49 -5.22
N VAL A 34 7.93 -6.25 -4.23
CA VAL A 34 7.75 -5.90 -2.80
C VAL A 34 8.39 -4.55 -2.49
N ILE A 35 9.61 -4.29 -2.96
CA ILE A 35 10.31 -3.03 -2.73
C ILE A 35 9.57 -1.83 -3.36
N LYS A 36 8.98 -2.01 -4.55
CA LYS A 36 8.26 -0.91 -5.24
C LYS A 36 6.84 -0.70 -4.74
N LEU A 37 6.13 -1.77 -4.40
CA LEU A 37 4.73 -1.70 -3.95
C LEU A 37 4.62 -1.43 -2.45
N GLY A 38 5.59 -1.89 -1.64
CA GLY A 38 5.58 -1.74 -0.18
C GLY A 38 5.34 -0.29 0.28
N PRO A 39 6.10 0.69 -0.21
CA PRO A 39 5.88 2.10 0.16
C PRO A 39 4.48 2.61 -0.21
N ILE A 40 3.89 2.13 -1.30
CA ILE A 40 2.54 2.54 -1.73
C ILE A 40 1.50 2.13 -0.69
N TYR A 41 1.59 0.90 -0.17
CA TYR A 41 0.67 0.42 0.87
C TYR A 41 0.90 1.09 2.23
N LEU A 42 2.15 1.42 2.57
CA LEU A 42 2.44 2.19 3.80
C LEU A 42 1.89 3.61 3.72
N ASP A 43 2.01 4.24 2.55
CA ASP A 43 1.46 5.56 2.27
C ASP A 43 -0.09 5.50 2.38
N ASP A 44 -0.74 4.45 1.85
CA ASP A 44 -2.20 4.24 1.99
C ASP A 44 -2.64 4.05 3.44
N ILE A 45 -1.96 3.22 4.23
CA ILE A 45 -2.25 3.06 5.66
C ILE A 45 -2.18 4.41 6.38
N THR A 46 -1.17 5.22 6.05
CA THR A 46 -0.99 6.55 6.64
C THR A 46 -2.12 7.52 6.24
N ILE A 47 -2.66 7.40 5.01
CA ILE A 47 -3.85 8.14 4.59
C ILE A 47 -5.05 7.71 5.41
N GLN A 48 -5.28 6.41 5.56
CA GLN A 48 -6.41 5.87 6.34
C GLN A 48 -6.36 6.36 7.79
N GLU A 49 -5.21 6.27 8.47
CA GLU A 49 -5.02 6.79 9.83
C GLU A 49 -5.26 8.31 9.92
N ALA A 50 -4.80 9.07 8.93
CA ALA A 50 -5.02 10.52 8.87
C ALA A 50 -6.49 10.87 8.68
N LEU A 51 -7.26 10.04 7.97
CA LEU A 51 -8.70 10.20 7.80
C LEU A 51 -9.46 9.77 9.05
N GLU A 52 -9.17 8.60 9.61
CA GLU A 52 -9.79 8.12 10.84
C GLU A 52 -9.59 9.09 12.00
N SER A 53 -8.41 9.71 12.10
CA SER A 53 -8.15 10.72 13.13
C SER A 53 -9.01 12.00 12.98
N LEU A 54 -9.68 12.21 11.84
CA LEU A 54 -10.65 13.30 11.69
C LEU A 54 -11.93 13.01 12.46
N ASP A 55 -12.26 11.74 12.67
CA ASP A 55 -13.41 11.34 13.47
C ASP A 55 -13.26 11.90 14.89
N GLY A 56 -14.28 12.59 15.37
CA GLY A 56 -14.25 13.32 16.64
C GLY A 56 -13.56 14.70 16.63
N THR A 57 -13.14 15.22 15.48
CA THR A 57 -12.69 16.64 15.38
C THR A 57 -13.87 17.58 15.63
N GLU A 58 -13.72 18.50 16.59
CA GLU A 58 -14.75 19.51 16.89
C GLU A 58 -15.13 20.32 15.65
N GLY A 59 -16.44 20.41 15.38
CA GLY A 59 -16.97 21.20 14.26
C GLY A 59 -16.81 20.55 12.87
N LEU A 60 -16.40 19.28 12.77
CA LEU A 60 -16.29 18.60 11.46
C LEU A 60 -17.62 18.58 10.69
N SER A 61 -18.75 18.37 11.39
CA SER A 61 -20.09 18.44 10.79
C SER A 61 -20.46 19.86 10.32
N GLU A 62 -19.96 20.89 11.00
CA GLU A 62 -20.24 22.30 10.69
C GLU A 62 -19.34 22.85 9.57
N MET A 63 -18.14 22.29 9.40
CA MET A 63 -17.18 22.68 8.36
C MET A 63 -17.73 22.45 6.95
N GLY A 64 -17.64 23.45 6.07
CA GLY A 64 -17.97 23.27 4.65
C GLY A 64 -17.03 22.27 3.97
N ALA A 65 -17.46 21.63 2.87
CA ALA A 65 -16.67 20.61 2.15
C ALA A 65 -15.25 21.09 1.77
N ALA A 66 -15.10 22.37 1.41
CA ALA A 66 -13.79 22.97 1.13
C ALA A 66 -12.87 23.06 2.37
N GLN A 67 -13.45 23.30 3.55
CA GLN A 67 -12.72 23.34 4.82
C GLN A 67 -12.29 21.92 5.23
N VAL A 68 -13.18 20.93 5.09
CA VAL A 68 -12.87 19.51 5.32
C VAL A 68 -11.72 19.05 4.42
N ARG A 69 -11.77 19.36 3.12
CA ARG A 69 -10.66 19.08 2.18
C ARG A 69 -9.34 19.74 2.59
N THR A 70 -9.39 20.99 3.04
CA THR A 70 -8.20 21.72 3.52
C THR A 70 -7.62 21.06 4.77
N LEU A 71 -8.47 20.62 5.70
CA LEU A 71 -8.06 19.93 6.91
C LEU A 71 -7.39 18.59 6.58
N ILE A 72 -7.99 17.80 5.68
CA ILE A 72 -7.42 16.52 5.23
C ILE A 72 -6.06 16.76 4.57
N ASN A 73 -5.97 17.71 3.63
CA ASN A 73 -4.72 18.03 2.95
C ASN A 73 -3.62 18.46 3.94
N LYS A 74 -3.98 19.25 4.97
CA LYS A 74 -3.05 19.63 6.04
C LYS A 74 -2.52 18.43 6.81
N ARG A 75 -3.37 17.45 7.16
CA ARG A 75 -2.95 16.23 7.86
C ARG A 75 -2.05 15.35 6.98
N LEU A 76 -2.44 15.15 5.72
CA LEU A 76 -1.66 14.34 4.78
C LEU A 76 -0.32 14.97 4.41
N SER A 77 -0.25 16.30 4.33
CA SER A 77 1.00 17.03 4.06
C SER A 77 2.03 16.87 5.17
N VAL A 78 1.61 16.66 6.43
CA VAL A 78 2.54 16.40 7.55
C VAL A 78 3.16 15.01 7.41
N ASN A 79 2.41 14.06 6.85
CA ASN A 79 2.82 12.68 6.71
C ASN A 79 3.61 12.38 5.42
N ASN A 80 3.89 13.40 4.59
CA ASN A 80 4.70 13.29 3.37
C ASN A 80 4.30 12.14 2.43
N VAL A 81 3.00 11.92 2.28
CA VAL A 81 2.42 10.87 1.42
C VAL A 81 2.75 11.16 -0.04
N ARG A 82 3.35 10.20 -0.76
CA ARG A 82 3.74 10.38 -2.17
C ARG A 82 2.65 9.87 -3.10
N GLY A 83 2.43 10.58 -4.21
CA GLY A 83 1.49 10.14 -5.26
C GLY A 83 0.01 10.26 -4.89
N PHE A 84 -0.32 10.82 -3.73
CA PHE A 84 -1.68 11.13 -3.34
C PHE A 84 -1.97 12.62 -3.55
N ASP A 85 -3.12 12.92 -4.16
CA ASP A 85 -3.61 14.28 -4.34
C ASP A 85 -4.95 14.42 -3.62
N ALA A 86 -5.08 15.46 -2.79
CA ALA A 86 -6.30 15.74 -2.04
C ALA A 86 -7.54 15.95 -2.93
N LYS A 87 -7.36 16.19 -4.24
CA LYS A 87 -8.46 16.23 -5.22
C LYS A 87 -9.18 14.89 -5.40
N ASN A 88 -8.52 13.78 -5.07
CA ASN A 88 -9.08 12.43 -5.17
C ASN A 88 -10.04 12.11 -3.99
N ILE A 89 -10.26 13.09 -3.11
CA ILE A 89 -11.18 13.00 -1.99
C ILE A 89 -12.49 13.70 -2.34
N THR A 90 -13.56 12.94 -2.29
CA THR A 90 -14.93 13.43 -2.40
C THR A 90 -15.55 13.48 -1.02
N VAL A 91 -16.09 14.64 -0.64
CA VAL A 91 -16.76 14.84 0.64
C VAL A 91 -18.21 15.14 0.34
N GLU A 92 -19.11 14.25 0.76
CA GLU A 92 -20.55 14.41 0.66
C GLU A 92 -21.14 14.62 2.04
N LYS A 93 -22.14 15.51 2.15
CA LYS A 93 -22.86 15.74 3.40
C LYS A 93 -24.25 15.15 3.29
N ASN A 94 -24.61 14.28 4.22
CA ASN A 94 -25.94 13.71 4.33
C ASN A 94 -26.54 14.03 5.71
N GLY A 95 -27.06 15.26 5.86
CA GLY A 95 -27.63 15.73 7.12
C GLY A 95 -26.58 15.85 8.22
N GLU A 96 -26.66 14.98 9.24
CA GLU A 96 -25.69 14.90 10.35
C GLU A 96 -24.41 14.12 10.01
N PHE A 97 -24.36 13.44 8.86
CA PHE A 97 -23.23 12.60 8.46
C PHE A 97 -22.37 13.28 7.39
N VAL A 98 -21.05 13.14 7.56
CA VAL A 98 -20.05 13.50 6.55
C VAL A 98 -19.51 12.21 5.97
N VAL A 99 -19.78 11.97 4.68
CA VAL A 99 -19.26 10.82 3.93
C VAL A 99 -18.00 11.25 3.20
N ILE A 100 -16.88 10.62 3.50
CA ILE A 100 -15.58 10.86 2.87
C ILE A 100 -15.25 9.66 2.00
N ASN A 101 -15.24 9.89 0.69
CA ASN A 101 -14.86 8.92 -0.32
C ASN A 101 -13.46 9.21 -0.84
N VAL A 102 -12.60 8.21 -0.83
CA VAL A 102 -11.22 8.30 -1.30
C VAL A 102 -11.00 7.27 -2.40
N ASP A 103 -10.77 7.75 -3.61
CA ASP A 103 -10.62 6.90 -4.80
C ASP A 103 -9.44 7.42 -5.62
N TYR A 104 -8.34 6.67 -5.65
CA TYR A 104 -7.13 7.08 -6.35
C TYR A 104 -6.30 5.92 -6.87
N GLU A 105 -5.50 6.21 -7.90
CA GLU A 105 -4.55 5.29 -8.50
C GLU A 105 -3.12 5.79 -8.32
N VAL A 106 -2.22 4.89 -7.94
CA VAL A 106 -0.78 5.15 -7.89
C VAL A 106 -0.10 4.40 -9.02
N ARG A 107 0.60 5.13 -9.88
CA ARG A 107 1.38 4.59 -10.99
C ARG A 107 2.86 4.70 -10.71
N ASN A 108 3.56 3.57 -10.73
CA ASN A 108 5.01 3.51 -10.57
C ASN A 108 5.64 2.78 -11.75
N ASN A 109 6.73 3.32 -12.30
CA ASN A 109 7.53 2.62 -13.30
C ASN A 109 8.21 1.41 -12.65
N LEU A 110 8.02 0.20 -13.17
CA LEU A 110 8.70 -1.00 -12.72
C LEU A 110 10.06 -1.14 -13.40
N PHE A 111 10.07 -1.25 -14.74
CA PHE A 111 11.26 -1.22 -15.59
C PHE A 111 10.90 -0.82 -17.02
N SER A 112 11.74 0.01 -17.66
CA SER A 112 11.54 0.46 -19.04
C SER A 112 10.12 1.02 -19.27
N ASN A 113 9.32 0.38 -20.11
CA ASN A 113 7.94 0.73 -20.45
C ASN A 113 6.88 -0.04 -19.64
N VAL A 114 7.27 -0.76 -18.59
CA VAL A 114 6.35 -1.50 -17.72
C VAL A 114 6.06 -0.69 -16.47
N ASP A 115 4.79 -0.38 -16.26
CA ASP A 115 4.29 0.30 -15.07
C ASP A 115 3.49 -0.67 -14.19
N THR A 116 3.54 -0.44 -12.87
CA THR A 116 2.57 -0.98 -11.91
C THR A 116 1.51 0.06 -11.63
N VAL A 117 0.25 -0.38 -11.55
CA VAL A 117 -0.89 0.44 -11.12
C VAL A 117 -1.53 -0.22 -9.91
N VAL A 118 -1.70 0.54 -8.84
CA VAL A 118 -2.46 0.11 -7.65
C VAL A 118 -3.61 1.08 -7.47
N HIS A 119 -4.82 0.53 -7.36
CA HIS A 119 -6.04 1.29 -7.15
C HIS A 119 -6.50 1.11 -5.71
N PHE A 120 -6.78 2.22 -5.04
CA PHE A 120 -7.28 2.26 -3.68
C PHE A 120 -8.65 2.94 -3.67
N LYS A 121 -9.59 2.30 -2.97
CA LYS A 121 -10.93 2.82 -2.78
C LYS A 121 -11.36 2.60 -1.33
N HIS A 122 -11.62 3.69 -0.63
CA HIS A 122 -12.03 3.71 0.76
C HIS A 122 -13.23 4.65 0.94
N GLU A 123 -14.16 4.28 1.82
CA GLU A 123 -15.35 5.04 2.15
C GLU A 123 -15.48 5.13 3.67
N TYR A 124 -15.64 6.34 4.18
CA TYR A 124 -15.77 6.61 5.61
C TYR A 124 -17.03 7.42 5.87
N GLU A 125 -17.88 6.92 6.77
CA GLU A 125 -19.03 7.66 7.28
C GLU A 125 -18.69 8.19 8.67
N MET A 126 -18.60 9.52 8.81
CA MET A 126 -18.30 10.18 10.08
C MET A 126 -19.52 10.92 10.61
N LYS A 127 -19.78 10.79 11.91
CA LYS A 127 -20.80 11.57 12.62
C LYS A 127 -20.09 12.65 13.42
N GLY A 128 -20.10 13.90 12.95
CA GLY A 128 -19.52 14.98 13.76
C GLY A 128 -20.36 15.21 15.01
N LYS A 129 -19.67 15.36 16.14
CA LYS A 129 -20.27 15.72 17.43
C LYS A 129 -20.68 17.19 17.46
#